data_AF-A0AAD6PLZ4-F1
#
_entry.id   AF-A0AAD6PLZ4-F1
#
_cell.length_a   1.000
_cell.length_b   1.000
_cell.length_c   1.000
_cell.angle_alpha   90.00
_cell.angle_beta   90.00
_cell.angle_gamma   90.00
#
_symmetry.space_group_name_H-M   'P 1'
#
loop_
_entity.id
_entity.type
_entity.pdbx_description
1 polymer ?
#
loop_
_entity_poly.entity_id
_entity_poly.type
_entity_poly.pdbx_seq_one_letter_code
_entity_poly.pdbx_strand_id
1 'polypeptide(L)'
;MWRLKIAAGGNPWLRTTNNHIGRQVWEFDPKQTPSPREIEEIENARQNFTENRFRIKHSADLIMRMQFEKENPVPEVLPQVKVKESEEVTEETVTATVKRALNFYSSIQAHDGHWPGDYGGPMFLLPGLVITLSITGALNAVLSDEHKKEMIRYLYNHQSRDGGWGLHIEGPSTMFGSVLNYVTLRLLGEGPNDGDGAMDKGHDWILNHGSATMITSWGKMWLSVLGVFEWSGNNPMPPEMWLLPYLLPVHPGMLISLESEITLFSPCKKDVVPLPDGLFANVLLVWEEFPRCVAQKTKIQNVIALADDDIINAKLTVPLGAAEGPEDLYYPHPLVQDALWALLDKTAEPVLMHWPGKKLREKALHTAMEHIHYEDENTRYICIGPVNKVLNMLCCWVEDPNSESFKLHLPRIQDYLWLAEDGMKMQVHKS
;
A
#
# COMPACT_ATOMS: atom_id res chain seq x y z
N MET A 1 -7.56 -22.21 -8.92
CA MET A 1 -7.86 -21.09 -9.85
C MET A 1 -8.20 -19.86 -9.05
N TRP A 2 -7.81 -18.68 -9.50
CA TRP A 2 -8.27 -17.42 -8.91
C TRP A 2 -9.72 -17.11 -9.26
N ARG A 3 -10.51 -16.70 -8.27
CA ARG A 3 -11.90 -16.30 -8.43
C ARG A 3 -12.18 -14.98 -7.74
N LEU A 4 -12.88 -14.10 -8.42
CA LEU A 4 -13.40 -12.88 -7.81
C LEU A 4 -14.69 -13.21 -7.05
N LYS A 5 -14.72 -12.90 -5.75
CA LYS A 5 -15.87 -13.05 -4.87
C LYS A 5 -16.47 -11.68 -4.62
N ILE A 6 -17.74 -11.56 -4.97
CA ILE A 6 -18.57 -10.35 -4.80
C ILE A 6 -19.51 -10.57 -3.62
N ALA A 7 -19.66 -9.54 -2.77
CA ALA A 7 -20.53 -9.52 -1.59
C ALA A 7 -20.32 -10.72 -0.64
N ALA A 8 -19.14 -11.33 -0.67
CA ALA A 8 -18.84 -12.52 0.09
C ALA A 8 -18.32 -12.20 1.49
N GLY A 9 -18.77 -12.98 2.48
CA GLY A 9 -18.29 -12.99 3.86
C GLY A 9 -18.00 -14.42 4.33
N GLY A 10 -18.09 -14.65 5.65
CA GLY A 10 -17.99 -16.00 6.24
C GLY A 10 -16.78 -16.22 7.15
N ASN A 11 -15.89 -15.24 7.25
CA ASN A 11 -14.89 -15.24 8.32
C ASN A 11 -15.53 -14.69 9.61
N PRO A 12 -15.44 -15.39 10.76
CA PRO A 12 -16.04 -14.94 12.03
C PRO A 12 -15.50 -13.60 12.54
N TRP A 13 -14.31 -13.20 12.08
CA TRP A 13 -13.66 -11.92 12.39
C TRP A 13 -14.02 -10.80 11.40
N LEU A 14 -14.89 -11.06 10.42
CA LEU A 14 -15.32 -10.06 9.44
C LEU A 14 -16.66 -9.45 9.85
N ARG A 15 -16.64 -8.20 10.33
CA ARG A 15 -17.86 -7.46 10.73
C ARG A 15 -18.42 -6.65 9.56
N THR A 16 -19.74 -6.52 9.42
CA THR A 16 -20.36 -5.68 8.38
C THR A 16 -21.68 -5.11 8.88
N THR A 17 -22.07 -3.94 8.35
CA THR A 17 -23.37 -3.30 8.57
C THR A 17 -24.30 -3.40 7.37
N ASN A 18 -23.79 -3.83 6.22
CA ASN A 18 -24.51 -3.86 4.94
C ASN A 18 -24.45 -5.25 4.26
N ASN A 19 -24.21 -6.32 5.02
CA ASN A 19 -24.08 -7.68 4.51
C ASN A 19 -23.02 -7.82 3.39
N HIS A 20 -21.92 -7.07 3.50
CA HIS A 20 -20.80 -7.06 2.55
C HIS A 20 -21.13 -6.57 1.13
N ILE A 21 -22.27 -5.93 0.89
CA ILE A 21 -22.57 -5.29 -0.41
C ILE A 21 -21.44 -4.32 -0.78
N GLY A 22 -20.95 -4.39 -2.02
CA GLY A 22 -19.82 -3.62 -2.55
C GLY A 22 -18.44 -4.26 -2.32
N ARG A 23 -18.36 -5.33 -1.51
CA ARG A 23 -17.09 -6.01 -1.22
C ARG A 23 -16.66 -6.88 -2.38
N GLN A 24 -15.40 -6.74 -2.77
CA GLN A 24 -14.73 -7.50 -3.82
C GLN A 24 -13.43 -8.11 -3.29
N VAL A 25 -13.27 -9.43 -3.39
CA VAL A 25 -12.02 -10.09 -2.98
C VAL A 25 -11.62 -11.23 -3.92
N TRP A 26 -10.32 -11.34 -4.17
CA TRP A 26 -9.76 -12.45 -4.94
C TRP A 26 -9.41 -13.61 -4.02
N GLU A 27 -9.87 -14.81 -4.37
CA GLU A 27 -9.58 -16.05 -3.63
C GLU A 27 -9.00 -17.09 -4.58
N PHE A 28 -7.94 -17.78 -4.16
CA PHE A 28 -7.42 -18.92 -4.90
C PHE A 28 -8.10 -20.22 -4.42
N ASP A 29 -8.86 -20.86 -5.29
CA ASP A 29 -9.48 -22.17 -5.03
C ASP A 29 -8.59 -23.30 -5.60
N PRO A 30 -7.89 -24.10 -4.77
CA PRO A 30 -7.06 -25.19 -5.25
C PRO A 30 -7.87 -26.40 -5.74
N LYS A 31 -9.15 -26.52 -5.38
CA LYS A 31 -10.02 -27.65 -5.77
C LYS A 31 -10.62 -27.44 -7.14
N GLN A 32 -10.83 -26.19 -7.53
CA GLN A 32 -11.32 -25.86 -8.86
C GLN A 32 -10.20 -26.02 -9.89
N THR A 33 -10.35 -27.03 -10.77
CA THR A 33 -9.45 -27.25 -11.90
C THR A 33 -9.97 -26.45 -13.09
N PRO A 34 -9.24 -25.42 -13.56
CA PRO A 34 -9.57 -24.72 -14.80
C PRO A 34 -9.64 -25.69 -15.98
N SER A 35 -10.45 -25.37 -16.99
CA SER A 35 -10.28 -26.00 -18.30
C SER A 35 -8.95 -25.57 -18.94
N PRO A 36 -8.34 -26.40 -19.82
CA PRO A 36 -7.10 -26.04 -20.51
C PRO A 36 -7.19 -24.71 -21.25
N ARG A 37 -8.35 -24.41 -21.84
CA ARG A 37 -8.61 -23.16 -22.55
C ARG A 37 -8.57 -21.95 -21.62
N GLU A 38 -9.13 -22.04 -20.42
CA GLU A 38 -9.10 -20.93 -19.46
C GLU A 38 -7.68 -20.64 -18.95
N ILE A 39 -6.88 -21.69 -18.77
CA ILE A 39 -5.46 -21.53 -18.42
C ILE A 39 -4.74 -20.81 -19.55
N GLU A 40 -4.94 -21.25 -20.78
CA GLU A 40 -4.35 -20.64 -21.97
C GLU A 40 -4.76 -19.17 -22.12
N GLU A 41 -6.04 -18.82 -21.95
CA GLU A 41 -6.53 -17.44 -22.01
C GLU A 41 -5.87 -16.54 -20.94
N ILE A 42 -5.78 -17.03 -19.69
CA ILE A 42 -5.15 -16.30 -18.59
C ILE A 42 -3.64 -16.12 -18.81
N GLU A 43 -2.93 -17.18 -19.21
CA GLU A 43 -1.49 -17.09 -19.45
C GLU A 43 -1.17 -16.23 -20.68
N ASN A 44 -1.99 -16.28 -21.73
CA ASN A 44 -1.86 -15.37 -22.88
C ASN A 44 -2.03 -13.91 -22.46
N ALA A 45 -3.00 -13.59 -21.60
CA ALA A 45 -3.17 -12.23 -21.08
C ALA A 45 -1.94 -11.76 -20.29
N ARG A 46 -1.41 -12.61 -19.42
CA ARG A 46 -0.21 -12.34 -18.62
C ARG A 46 1.04 -12.15 -19.47
N GLN A 47 1.24 -13.04 -20.44
CA GLN A 47 2.37 -12.97 -21.36
C GLN A 47 2.28 -11.70 -22.21
N ASN A 48 1.11 -11.40 -22.78
CA ASN A 48 0.89 -10.20 -23.56
C ASN A 48 1.16 -8.93 -22.74
N PHE A 49 0.75 -8.88 -21.47
CA PHE A 49 1.11 -7.76 -20.58
C PHE A 49 2.63 -7.68 -20.41
N THR A 50 3.28 -8.79 -20.06
CA THR A 50 4.73 -8.86 -19.79
C THR A 50 5.56 -8.40 -20.99
N GLU A 51 5.17 -8.75 -22.21
CA GLU A 51 5.81 -8.33 -23.47
C GLU A 51 5.62 -6.84 -23.76
N ASN A 52 4.48 -6.27 -23.35
CA ASN A 52 4.11 -4.88 -23.60
C ASN A 52 4.31 -3.94 -22.41
N ARG A 53 4.81 -4.42 -21.27
CA ARG A 53 4.90 -3.71 -19.97
C ARG A 53 5.65 -2.38 -19.99
N PHE A 54 6.48 -2.13 -21.00
CA PHE A 54 7.19 -0.86 -21.16
C PHE A 54 6.43 0.16 -22.01
N ARG A 55 5.39 -0.26 -22.72
CA ARG A 55 4.52 0.58 -23.55
C ARG A 55 3.16 0.80 -22.90
N ILE A 56 2.64 -0.21 -22.22
CA ILE A 56 1.36 -0.18 -21.51
C ILE A 56 1.67 -0.47 -20.05
N LYS A 57 1.36 0.51 -19.18
CA LYS A 57 1.60 0.43 -17.74
C LYS A 57 0.38 -0.01 -16.95
N HIS A 58 -0.82 0.21 -17.46
CA HIS A 58 -2.06 -0.14 -16.76
C HIS A 58 -2.55 -1.51 -17.15
N SER A 59 -3.08 -2.24 -16.17
CA SER A 59 -3.87 -3.44 -16.45
C SER A 59 -5.24 -3.04 -17.06
N ALA A 60 -5.88 -3.99 -17.70
CA ALA A 60 -7.20 -3.87 -18.30
C ALA A 60 -8.23 -4.80 -17.64
N ASP A 61 -7.95 -5.29 -16.44
CA ASP A 61 -8.80 -6.23 -15.68
C ASP A 61 -9.21 -7.46 -16.48
N LEU A 62 -8.31 -8.00 -17.32
CA LEU A 62 -8.67 -9.05 -18.26
C LEU A 62 -9.13 -10.33 -17.54
N ILE A 63 -8.48 -10.67 -16.43
CA ILE A 63 -8.83 -11.85 -15.62
C ILE A 63 -10.24 -11.70 -15.00
N MET A 64 -10.61 -10.50 -14.53
CA MET A 64 -11.96 -10.22 -14.02
C MET A 64 -12.99 -10.31 -15.15
N ARG A 65 -12.71 -9.67 -16.30
CA ARG A 65 -13.62 -9.64 -17.45
C ARG A 65 -13.90 -11.03 -18.00
N MET A 66 -12.90 -11.92 -18.04
CA MET A 66 -13.07 -13.33 -18.45
C MET A 66 -14.04 -14.10 -17.54
N GLN A 67 -14.15 -13.74 -16.26
CA GLN A 67 -15.12 -14.35 -15.34
C GLN A 67 -16.51 -13.76 -15.57
N PHE A 68 -16.61 -12.43 -15.70
CA PHE A 68 -17.87 -11.74 -15.91
C PHE A 68 -18.50 -12.05 -17.27
N GLU A 69 -17.70 -12.28 -18.32
CA GLU A 69 -18.22 -12.70 -19.63
C GLU A 69 -19.01 -14.03 -19.55
N LYS A 70 -18.65 -14.91 -18.61
CA LYS A 70 -19.35 -16.18 -18.37
C LYS A 70 -20.61 -15.99 -17.53
N GLU A 71 -20.58 -15.07 -16.56
CA GLU A 71 -21.70 -14.80 -15.65
C GLU A 71 -22.77 -13.91 -16.31
N ASN A 72 -22.35 -12.94 -17.12
CA ASN A 72 -23.17 -11.92 -17.76
C ASN A 72 -22.92 -11.90 -19.29
N PRO A 73 -23.43 -12.89 -20.06
CA PRO A 73 -23.22 -12.94 -21.49
C PRO A 73 -23.83 -11.71 -22.19
N VAL A 74 -23.01 -10.99 -22.97
CA VAL A 74 -23.47 -9.85 -23.78
C VAL A 74 -24.35 -10.37 -24.91
N PRO A 75 -25.59 -9.87 -25.08
CA PRO A 75 -26.48 -10.33 -26.15
C PRO A 75 -25.96 -10.02 -27.56
N GLU A 76 -25.26 -8.90 -27.74
CA GLU A 76 -24.77 -8.43 -29.04
C GLU A 76 -23.55 -7.50 -28.91
N VAL A 77 -22.44 -7.88 -29.56
CA VAL A 77 -21.25 -7.03 -29.69
C VAL A 77 -21.51 -6.01 -30.81
N LEU A 78 -21.91 -4.80 -30.42
CA LEU A 78 -22.15 -3.72 -31.38
C LEU A 78 -20.82 -3.27 -32.03
N PRO A 79 -20.78 -3.05 -33.36
CA PRO A 79 -19.57 -2.64 -34.06
C PRO A 79 -19.08 -1.27 -33.58
N GLN A 80 -17.76 -1.10 -33.52
CA GLN A 80 -17.17 0.20 -33.21
C GLN A 80 -17.39 1.15 -34.38
N VAL A 81 -18.07 2.27 -34.12
CA VAL A 81 -18.13 3.39 -35.07
C VAL A 81 -16.88 4.24 -34.89
N LYS A 82 -16.09 4.40 -35.96
CA LYS A 82 -14.92 5.29 -35.99
C LYS A 82 -15.28 6.52 -36.81
N VAL A 83 -15.36 7.67 -36.15
CA VAL A 83 -15.58 8.96 -36.82
C VAL A 83 -14.21 9.57 -37.12
N LYS A 84 -13.98 10.00 -38.36
CA LYS A 84 -12.76 10.75 -38.71
C LYS A 84 -12.85 12.19 -38.19
N GLU A 85 -11.71 12.85 -37.95
CA GLU A 85 -11.68 14.24 -37.46
C GLU A 85 -12.52 15.23 -38.28
N SER A 86 -12.73 14.96 -39.57
CA SER A 86 -13.49 15.82 -40.49
C SER A 86 -14.93 15.39 -40.74
N GLU A 87 -15.40 14.30 -40.14
CA GLU A 87 -16.76 13.77 -40.34
C GLU A 87 -17.74 14.37 -39.31
N GLU A 88 -18.95 14.70 -39.76
CA GLU A 88 -20.00 15.23 -38.89
C GLU A 88 -20.51 14.12 -37.95
N VAL A 89 -20.56 14.41 -36.65
CA VAL A 89 -21.06 13.47 -35.64
C VAL A 89 -22.59 13.47 -35.69
N THR A 90 -23.18 12.38 -36.19
CA THR A 90 -24.64 12.24 -36.29
C THR A 90 -25.27 11.69 -34.99
N GLU A 91 -26.57 11.90 -34.81
CA GLU A 91 -27.33 11.32 -33.70
C GLU A 91 -27.28 9.79 -33.70
N GLU A 92 -27.30 9.14 -34.88
CA GLU A 92 -27.18 7.68 -34.96
C GLU A 92 -25.80 7.21 -34.48
N THR A 93 -24.74 7.96 -34.81
CA THR A 93 -23.37 7.66 -34.39
C THR A 93 -23.20 7.74 -32.88
N VAL A 94 -23.74 8.79 -32.26
CA VAL A 94 -23.77 8.95 -30.80
C VAL A 94 -24.59 7.82 -30.16
N THR A 95 -25.79 7.56 -30.68
CA THR A 95 -26.70 6.53 -30.16
C THR A 95 -26.07 5.14 -30.22
N ALA A 96 -25.44 4.78 -31.34
CA ALA A 96 -24.73 3.51 -31.49
C ALA A 96 -23.55 3.38 -30.52
N THR A 97 -22.80 4.47 -30.33
CA THR A 97 -21.65 4.51 -29.40
C THR A 97 -22.10 4.36 -27.95
N VAL A 98 -23.15 5.08 -27.53
CA VAL A 98 -23.72 4.98 -26.18
C VAL A 98 -24.29 3.60 -25.93
N LYS A 99 -25.06 3.02 -26.86
CA LYS A 99 -25.58 1.66 -26.73
C LYS A 99 -24.45 0.63 -26.57
N ARG A 100 -23.37 0.76 -27.34
CA ARG A 100 -22.19 -0.09 -27.23
C ARG A 100 -21.51 0.04 -25.87
N ALA A 101 -21.36 1.27 -25.35
CA ALA A 101 -20.81 1.52 -24.03
C ALA A 101 -21.69 0.92 -22.93
N LEU A 102 -23.01 1.12 -23.00
CA LEU A 102 -23.97 0.57 -22.04
C LEU A 102 -23.98 -0.96 -22.07
N ASN A 103 -23.95 -1.60 -23.25
CA ASN A 103 -23.86 -3.05 -23.37
C ASN A 103 -22.59 -3.59 -22.68
N PHE A 104 -21.46 -2.93 -22.90
CA PHE A 104 -20.19 -3.31 -22.27
C PHE A 104 -20.20 -3.10 -20.75
N TYR A 105 -20.58 -1.92 -20.26
CA TYR A 105 -20.58 -1.65 -18.82
C TYR A 105 -21.61 -2.51 -18.08
N SER A 106 -22.75 -2.85 -18.71
CA SER A 106 -23.74 -3.74 -18.10
C SER A 106 -23.19 -5.17 -17.92
N SER A 107 -22.29 -5.64 -18.79
CA SER A 107 -21.76 -7.01 -18.67
C SER A 107 -20.69 -7.15 -17.59
N ILE A 108 -20.06 -6.05 -17.18
CA ILE A 108 -19.08 -6.03 -16.08
C ILE A 108 -19.68 -5.57 -14.75
N GLN A 109 -21.01 -5.42 -14.66
CA GLN A 109 -21.69 -5.11 -13.40
C GLN A 109 -21.79 -6.35 -12.51
N ALA A 110 -21.41 -6.23 -11.25
CA ALA A 110 -21.50 -7.30 -10.26
C ALA A 110 -22.95 -7.54 -9.83
N HIS A 111 -23.23 -8.74 -9.30
CA HIS A 111 -24.60 -9.16 -8.96
C HIS A 111 -25.24 -8.37 -7.81
N ASP A 112 -24.45 -7.68 -6.99
CA ASP A 112 -24.91 -6.76 -5.94
C ASP A 112 -25.01 -5.29 -6.42
N GLY A 113 -24.76 -5.05 -7.72
CA GLY A 113 -25.01 -3.80 -8.42
C GLY A 113 -23.80 -2.86 -8.57
N HIS A 114 -22.65 -3.16 -7.97
CA HIS A 114 -21.44 -2.34 -8.12
C HIS A 114 -20.59 -2.73 -9.34
N TRP A 115 -19.58 -1.92 -9.66
CA TRP A 115 -18.60 -2.20 -10.70
C TRP A 115 -17.23 -2.46 -10.07
N PRO A 116 -16.78 -3.73 -10.03
CA PRO A 116 -15.47 -4.05 -9.53
C PRO A 116 -14.38 -3.67 -10.55
N GLY A 117 -13.17 -3.35 -10.09
CA GLY A 117 -12.09 -2.96 -10.98
C GLY A 117 -10.78 -2.64 -10.28
N ASP A 118 -9.70 -2.63 -11.07
CA ASP A 118 -8.36 -2.25 -10.62
C ASP A 118 -8.34 -0.79 -10.15
N TYR A 119 -7.85 -0.59 -8.93
CA TYR A 119 -7.59 0.73 -8.37
C TYR A 119 -6.20 0.82 -7.73
N GLY A 120 -5.20 0.22 -8.39
CA GLY A 120 -3.78 0.30 -8.05
C GLY A 120 -3.10 1.55 -8.60
N GLY A 121 -1.78 1.47 -8.76
CA GLY A 121 -0.94 2.53 -9.34
C GLY A 121 0.24 2.91 -8.47
N PRO A 122 0.05 3.28 -7.18
CA PRO A 122 1.16 3.57 -6.28
C PRO A 122 1.98 2.32 -5.96
N MET A 123 3.30 2.46 -5.98
CA MET A 123 4.26 1.35 -5.82
C MET A 123 4.83 1.26 -4.40
N PHE A 124 4.26 1.98 -3.43
CA PHE A 124 4.68 1.98 -2.02
C PHE A 124 3.65 1.38 -1.05
N LEU A 125 2.48 0.96 -1.55
CA LEU A 125 1.40 0.37 -0.74
C LEU A 125 1.70 -1.09 -0.35
N LEU A 126 1.96 -1.92 -1.37
CA LEU A 126 2.27 -3.34 -1.18
C LEU A 126 3.50 -3.56 -0.26
N PRO A 127 4.60 -2.79 -0.38
CA PRO A 127 5.71 -2.91 0.55
C PRO A 127 5.35 -2.77 2.03
N GLY A 128 4.57 -1.76 2.40
CA GLY A 128 4.17 -1.57 3.80
C GLY A 128 3.40 -2.77 4.35
N LEU A 129 2.48 -3.33 3.55
CA LEU A 129 1.73 -4.54 3.90
C LEU A 129 2.65 -5.75 4.10
N VAL A 130 3.55 -6.03 3.16
CA VAL A 130 4.45 -7.19 3.22
C VAL A 130 5.44 -7.07 4.39
N ILE A 131 5.99 -5.87 4.63
CA ILE A 131 6.85 -5.59 5.79
C ILE A 131 6.09 -5.88 7.10
N THR A 132 4.87 -5.33 7.23
CA THR A 132 4.04 -5.53 8.43
C THR A 132 3.71 -7.00 8.65
N LEU A 133 3.30 -7.72 7.60
CA LEU A 133 3.00 -9.15 7.69
C LEU A 133 4.22 -9.99 8.05
N SER A 134 5.40 -9.60 7.59
CA SER A 134 6.66 -10.26 7.92
C SER A 134 7.01 -10.10 9.41
N ILE A 135 6.91 -8.88 9.94
CA ILE A 135 7.22 -8.55 11.34
C ILE A 135 6.21 -9.19 12.30
N THR A 136 4.92 -9.12 11.96
CA THR A 136 3.86 -9.70 12.79
C THR A 136 3.87 -11.24 12.77
N GLY A 137 4.63 -11.85 11.85
CA GLY A 137 4.65 -13.30 11.62
C GLY A 137 3.39 -13.83 10.94
N ALA A 138 2.53 -12.94 10.43
CA ALA A 138 1.26 -13.28 9.80
C ALA A 138 1.37 -13.52 8.28
N LEU A 139 2.54 -13.31 7.67
CA LEU A 139 2.75 -13.42 6.21
C LEU A 139 2.19 -14.71 5.61
N ASN A 140 2.61 -15.87 6.11
CA ASN A 140 2.16 -17.16 5.59
C ASN A 140 0.74 -17.55 6.04
N ALA A 141 0.20 -16.87 7.05
CA ALA A 141 -1.17 -17.09 7.51
C ALA A 141 -2.19 -16.32 6.65
N VAL A 142 -1.77 -15.16 6.11
CA VAL A 142 -2.63 -14.26 5.32
C VAL A 142 -2.43 -14.46 3.82
N LEU A 143 -1.18 -14.65 3.38
CA LEU A 143 -0.82 -14.76 1.96
C LEU A 143 -0.41 -16.20 1.64
N SER A 144 -1.19 -16.85 0.77
CA SER A 144 -0.81 -18.14 0.19
C SER A 144 0.36 -18.00 -0.77
N ASP A 145 0.96 -19.13 -1.17
CA ASP A 145 2.05 -19.10 -2.15
C ASP A 145 1.60 -18.54 -3.51
N GLU A 146 0.33 -18.69 -3.87
CA GLU A 146 -0.25 -18.07 -5.06
C GLU A 146 -0.34 -16.56 -4.93
N HIS A 147 -0.70 -16.02 -3.76
CA HIS A 147 -0.66 -14.56 -3.54
C HIS A 147 0.74 -14.03 -3.76
N LYS A 148 1.76 -14.68 -3.16
CA LYS A 148 3.16 -14.27 -3.30
C LYS A 148 3.63 -14.32 -4.75
N LYS A 149 3.31 -15.39 -5.50
CA LYS A 149 3.64 -15.50 -6.93
C LYS A 149 3.06 -14.36 -7.76
N GLU A 150 1.80 -14.00 -7.53
CA GLU A 150 1.17 -12.91 -8.27
C GLU A 150 1.69 -11.54 -7.83
N MET A 151 2.05 -11.35 -6.55
CA MET A 151 2.71 -10.14 -6.07
C MET A 151 4.10 -9.97 -6.69
N ILE A 152 4.90 -11.04 -6.73
CA ILE A 152 6.21 -11.07 -7.40
C ILE A 152 6.05 -10.74 -8.91
N ARG A 153 5.05 -11.35 -9.58
CA ARG A 153 4.72 -11.03 -10.98
C ARG A 153 4.44 -9.54 -11.18
N TYR A 154 3.64 -8.93 -10.30
CA TYR A 154 3.34 -7.50 -10.33
C TYR A 154 4.60 -6.65 -10.22
N LEU A 155 5.45 -6.94 -9.24
CA LEU A 155 6.68 -6.19 -9.02
C LEU A 155 7.63 -6.29 -10.22
N TYR A 156 7.82 -7.48 -10.81
CA TYR A 156 8.66 -7.62 -12.01
C TYR A 156 8.07 -6.95 -13.25
N ASN A 157 6.75 -6.97 -13.40
CA ASN A 157 6.09 -6.29 -14.51
C ASN A 157 6.23 -4.77 -14.46
N HIS A 158 6.39 -4.21 -13.25
CA HIS A 158 6.54 -2.76 -13.06
C HIS A 158 7.97 -2.31 -12.78
N GLN A 159 8.95 -3.21 -12.86
CA GLN A 159 10.36 -2.81 -12.87
C GLN A 159 10.68 -2.02 -14.15
N SER A 160 11.33 -0.88 -13.98
CA SER A 160 11.78 -0.02 -15.08
C SER A 160 12.94 -0.63 -15.85
N ARG A 161 13.21 -0.09 -17.05
CA ARG A 161 14.29 -0.59 -17.93
C ARG A 161 15.68 -0.45 -17.31
N ASP A 162 15.86 0.53 -16.44
CA ASP A 162 17.08 0.82 -15.71
C ASP A 162 17.27 -0.07 -14.47
N GLY A 163 16.27 -0.88 -14.10
CA GLY A 163 16.31 -1.78 -12.95
C GLY A 163 15.58 -1.27 -11.71
N GLY A 164 15.24 0.01 -11.64
CA GLY A 164 14.54 0.58 -10.49
C GLY A 164 13.02 0.46 -10.55
N TRP A 165 12.36 1.03 -9.54
CA TRP A 165 10.91 1.19 -9.44
C TRP A 165 10.58 2.63 -9.07
N GLY A 166 9.50 3.16 -9.63
CA GLY A 166 9.04 4.52 -9.33
C GLY A 166 8.11 4.61 -8.13
N LEU A 167 7.67 5.84 -7.84
CA LEU A 167 6.63 6.12 -6.84
C LEU A 167 5.26 5.52 -7.25
N HIS A 168 5.00 5.46 -8.55
CA HIS A 168 3.83 4.83 -9.17
C HIS A 168 4.25 4.15 -10.49
N ILE A 169 3.38 3.30 -11.05
CA ILE A 169 3.65 2.45 -12.24
C ILE A 169 4.07 3.20 -13.51
N GLU A 170 3.77 4.50 -13.62
CA GLU A 170 4.19 5.36 -14.74
C GLU A 170 5.39 6.25 -14.41
N GLY A 171 5.78 6.32 -13.14
CA GLY A 171 6.85 7.18 -12.67
C GLY A 171 8.23 6.67 -13.08
N PRO A 172 9.23 7.55 -13.18
CA PRO A 172 10.62 7.13 -13.29
C PRO A 172 11.05 6.40 -12.02
N SER A 173 12.13 5.63 -12.10
CA SER A 173 12.73 4.98 -10.94
C SER A 173 13.14 6.00 -9.88
N THR A 174 12.84 5.69 -8.62
CA THR A 174 13.22 6.53 -7.47
C THR A 174 13.82 5.68 -6.36
N MET A 175 14.54 6.28 -5.41
CA MET A 175 15.12 5.55 -4.29
C MET A 175 14.03 4.95 -3.40
N PHE A 176 12.96 5.72 -3.13
CA PHE A 176 11.81 5.23 -2.36
C PHE A 176 11.13 4.02 -3.01
N GLY A 177 10.80 4.11 -4.30
CA GLY A 177 10.18 3.00 -5.03
C GLY A 177 11.11 1.80 -5.11
N SER A 178 12.37 2.00 -5.49
CA SER A 178 13.31 0.91 -5.76
C SER A 178 13.66 0.11 -4.51
N VAL A 179 14.00 0.79 -3.41
CA VAL A 179 14.38 0.11 -2.16
C VAL A 179 13.20 -0.67 -1.58
N LEU A 180 12.02 -0.06 -1.50
CA LEU A 180 10.86 -0.73 -0.91
C LEU A 180 10.41 -1.94 -1.74
N ASN A 181 10.39 -1.85 -3.07
CA ASN A 181 9.99 -2.96 -3.91
C ASN A 181 11.05 -4.07 -3.96
N TYR A 182 12.35 -3.73 -3.95
CA TYR A 182 13.44 -4.70 -3.81
C TYR A 182 13.31 -5.48 -2.49
N VAL A 183 13.19 -4.78 -1.36
CA VAL A 183 12.99 -5.40 -0.03
C VAL A 183 11.74 -6.27 -0.02
N THR A 184 10.67 -5.83 -0.68
CA THR A 184 9.43 -6.61 -0.79
C THR A 184 9.64 -7.92 -1.53
N LEU A 185 10.37 -7.93 -2.65
CA LEU A 185 10.74 -9.15 -3.37
C LEU A 185 11.53 -10.11 -2.47
N ARG A 186 12.50 -9.59 -1.70
CA ARG A 186 13.27 -10.38 -0.72
C ARG A 186 12.38 -11.01 0.35
N LEU A 187 11.42 -10.26 0.89
CA LEU A 187 10.47 -10.76 1.90
C LEU A 187 9.46 -11.77 1.34
N LEU A 188 9.14 -11.69 0.05
CA LEU A 188 8.28 -12.65 -0.65
C LEU A 188 9.01 -13.95 -1.03
N GLY A 189 10.35 -13.97 -0.94
CA GLY A 189 11.17 -15.17 -1.09
C GLY A 189 12.15 -15.15 -2.26
N GLU A 190 12.20 -14.06 -3.05
CA GLU A 190 13.21 -13.92 -4.11
C GLU A 190 14.61 -13.75 -3.49
N GLY A 191 15.58 -14.49 -4.01
CA GLY A 191 17.00 -14.36 -3.71
C GLY A 191 17.65 -13.17 -4.42
N PRO A 192 18.92 -12.86 -4.08
CA PRO A 192 19.65 -11.75 -4.68
C PRO A 192 19.84 -11.88 -6.20
N ASN A 193 19.93 -13.11 -6.70
CA ASN A 193 20.23 -13.41 -8.11
C ASN A 193 19.00 -13.96 -8.88
N ASP A 194 17.79 -13.86 -8.30
CA ASP A 194 16.58 -14.39 -8.93
C ASP A 194 15.96 -13.38 -9.92
N GLY A 195 14.81 -13.73 -10.51
CA GLY A 195 14.11 -12.89 -11.48
C GLY A 195 14.84 -12.69 -12.81
N ASP A 196 15.65 -13.66 -13.25
CA ASP A 196 16.43 -13.59 -14.50
C ASP A 196 17.29 -12.32 -14.61
N GLY A 197 17.95 -11.94 -13.50
CA GLY A 197 18.80 -10.75 -13.40
C GLY A 197 18.03 -9.45 -13.11
N ALA A 198 16.71 -9.51 -12.87
CA ALA A 198 15.93 -8.38 -12.38
C ALA A 198 16.40 -7.92 -10.99
N MET A 199 16.70 -8.87 -10.09
CA MET A 199 17.16 -8.55 -8.74
C MET A 199 18.53 -7.88 -8.76
N ASP A 200 19.47 -8.39 -9.56
CA ASP A 200 20.80 -7.78 -9.76
C ASP A 200 20.69 -6.33 -10.25
N LYS A 201 19.85 -6.07 -11.26
CA LYS A 201 19.63 -4.72 -11.79
C LYS A 201 19.04 -3.77 -10.76
N GLY A 202 18.07 -4.24 -9.96
CA GLY A 202 17.49 -3.45 -8.88
C GLY A 202 18.53 -3.12 -7.81
N HIS A 203 19.32 -4.10 -7.42
CA HIS A 203 20.43 -3.95 -6.48
C HIS A 203 21.45 -2.92 -6.99
N ASP A 204 21.94 -3.09 -8.23
CA ASP A 204 22.91 -2.19 -8.86
C ASP A 204 22.36 -0.77 -9.02
N TRP A 205 21.08 -0.63 -9.39
CA TRP A 205 20.44 0.67 -9.47
C TRP A 205 20.46 1.36 -8.10
N ILE A 206 20.07 0.67 -7.02
CA ILE A 206 20.06 1.24 -5.67
C ILE A 206 21.46 1.67 -5.23
N LEU A 207 22.48 0.84 -5.44
CA LEU A 207 23.86 1.18 -5.05
C LEU A 207 24.41 2.37 -5.83
N ASN A 208 24.17 2.42 -7.13
CA ASN A 208 24.67 3.49 -8.00
C ASN A 208 24.03 4.87 -7.71
N HIS A 209 22.86 4.90 -7.06
CA HIS A 209 22.15 6.12 -6.68
C HIS A 209 22.32 6.50 -5.20
N GLY A 210 23.31 5.90 -4.52
CA GLY A 210 23.70 6.28 -3.17
C GLY A 210 23.10 5.41 -2.06
N SER A 211 22.62 4.21 -2.36
CA SER A 211 22.07 3.23 -1.40
C SER A 211 20.78 3.67 -0.68
N ALA A 212 20.28 2.80 0.21
CA ALA A 212 19.10 3.09 1.02
C ALA A 212 19.26 4.31 1.96
N THR A 213 20.47 4.89 2.11
CA THR A 213 20.63 6.16 2.84
C THR A 213 19.84 7.32 2.26
N MET A 214 19.64 7.31 0.94
CA MET A 214 19.00 8.41 0.20
C MET A 214 17.47 8.28 0.15
N ILE A 215 16.92 7.28 0.82
CA ILE A 215 15.48 7.03 0.82
C ILE A 215 14.71 8.14 1.57
N THR A 216 13.46 8.39 1.17
CA THR A 216 12.58 9.39 1.80
C THR A 216 12.24 9.03 3.25
N SER A 217 11.75 10.01 4.01
CA SER A 217 11.30 9.84 5.40
C SER A 217 10.38 8.63 5.63
N TRP A 218 9.40 8.40 4.75
CA TRP A 218 8.50 7.25 4.82
C TRP A 218 9.23 5.92 4.59
N GLY A 219 10.20 5.90 3.69
CA GLY A 219 11.05 4.75 3.45
C GLY A 219 11.92 4.42 4.67
N LYS A 220 12.53 5.45 5.28
CA LYS A 220 13.30 5.31 6.52
C LYS A 220 12.45 4.70 7.63
N MET A 221 11.20 5.16 7.79
CA MET A 221 10.26 4.60 8.76
C MET A 221 10.02 3.11 8.51
N TRP A 222 9.66 2.70 7.29
CA TRP A 222 9.40 1.29 6.97
C TRP A 222 10.62 0.38 7.16
N LEU A 223 11.82 0.85 6.79
CA LEU A 223 13.06 0.14 7.03
C LEU A 223 13.41 0.07 8.52
N SER A 224 13.05 1.09 9.31
CA SER A 224 13.25 1.10 10.77
C SER A 224 12.29 0.14 11.48
N VAL A 225 11.03 0.09 11.01
CA VAL A 225 10.03 -0.91 11.42
C VAL A 225 10.54 -2.32 11.14
N LEU A 226 11.14 -2.54 9.96
CA LEU A 226 11.78 -3.81 9.58
C LEU A 226 13.04 -4.13 10.39
N GLY A 227 13.63 -3.15 11.06
CA GLY A 227 14.85 -3.30 11.86
C GLY A 227 16.14 -3.34 11.04
N VAL A 228 16.10 -2.78 9.83
CA VAL A 228 17.25 -2.68 8.91
C VAL A 228 17.72 -1.23 8.74
N PHE A 229 17.06 -0.27 9.40
CA PHE A 229 17.47 1.13 9.49
C PHE A 229 17.35 1.60 10.95
N GLU A 230 18.25 2.48 11.38
CA GLU A 230 18.26 2.98 12.77
C GLU A 230 17.18 4.05 12.97
N TRP A 231 16.39 3.92 14.04
CA TRP A 231 15.31 4.87 14.35
C TRP A 231 15.83 6.31 14.51
N SER A 232 17.06 6.49 14.97
CA SER A 232 17.72 7.80 15.10
C SER A 232 17.99 8.50 13.76
N GLY A 233 17.88 7.80 12.63
CA GLY A 233 17.99 8.40 11.29
C GLY A 233 16.67 8.98 10.76
N ASN A 234 15.56 8.82 11.50
CA ASN A 234 14.27 9.44 11.18
C ASN A 234 14.15 10.81 11.84
N ASN A 235 13.41 11.72 11.20
CA ASN A 235 12.99 12.95 11.87
C ASN A 235 12.00 12.61 13.01
N PRO A 236 12.09 13.26 14.17
CA PRO A 236 11.19 12.99 15.28
C PRO A 236 9.75 13.41 14.93
N MET A 237 8.76 12.56 15.22
CA MET A 237 7.34 12.93 15.10
C MET A 237 6.68 12.91 16.49
N PRO A 238 6.77 13.99 17.27
CA PRO A 238 6.41 13.97 18.68
C PRO A 238 4.93 13.66 18.90
N PRO A 239 4.57 12.54 19.58
CA PRO A 239 3.17 12.23 19.88
C PRO A 239 2.49 13.28 20.74
N GLU A 240 3.26 14.07 21.49
CA GLU A 240 2.79 15.10 22.40
C GLU A 240 1.97 16.19 21.69
N MET A 241 2.05 16.31 20.35
CA MET A 241 1.18 17.17 19.55
C MET A 241 -0.32 16.87 19.76
N TRP A 242 -0.68 15.62 20.06
CA TRP A 242 -2.08 15.22 20.37
C TRP A 242 -2.60 15.76 21.70
N LEU A 243 -1.71 16.19 22.59
CA LEU A 243 -2.08 16.75 23.89
C LEU A 243 -2.25 18.27 23.86
N LEU A 244 -1.97 18.89 22.71
CA LEU A 244 -2.11 20.33 22.53
C LEU A 244 -3.59 20.75 22.57
N PRO A 245 -3.93 21.96 23.01
CA PRO A 245 -5.26 22.50 22.85
C PRO A 245 -5.67 22.55 21.37
N TYR A 246 -6.89 22.11 21.05
CA TYR A 246 -7.42 22.07 19.68
C TYR A 246 -7.35 23.41 18.94
N LEU A 247 -7.33 24.55 19.65
CA LEU A 247 -7.21 25.88 19.04
C LEU A 247 -5.84 26.19 18.43
N LEU A 248 -4.80 25.38 18.70
CA LEU A 248 -3.46 25.61 18.17
C LEU A 248 -3.37 25.15 16.72
N PRO A 249 -2.79 25.94 15.79
CA PRO A 249 -2.68 25.57 14.36
C PRO A 249 -1.90 24.28 14.09
N VAL A 250 -1.02 23.88 15.02
CA VAL A 250 -0.21 22.67 14.93
C VAL A 250 -0.88 21.45 15.58
N HIS A 251 -2.06 21.62 16.17
CA HIS A 251 -2.82 20.49 16.71
C HIS A 251 -3.23 19.59 15.53
N PRO A 252 -3.01 18.27 15.60
CA PRO A 252 -3.31 17.35 14.50
C PRO A 252 -4.74 17.49 13.95
N GLY A 253 -5.74 17.63 14.83
CA GLY A 253 -7.14 17.85 14.43
C GLY A 253 -7.44 19.17 13.67
N MET A 254 -6.50 20.13 13.66
CA MET A 254 -6.59 21.38 12.88
C MET A 254 -5.77 21.35 11.60
N LEU A 255 -4.88 20.37 11.46
CA LEU A 255 -4.19 20.12 10.20
C LEU A 255 -5.24 19.59 9.22
N ILE A 256 -5.75 20.50 8.38
CA ILE A 256 -6.37 20.11 7.11
C ILE A 256 -5.35 19.22 6.41
N SER A 257 -5.81 18.10 5.83
CA SER A 257 -5.10 17.17 4.93
C SER A 257 -4.16 17.87 3.93
N LEU A 258 -3.04 18.42 4.39
CA LEU A 258 -2.11 19.20 3.59
C LEU A 258 -0.97 18.34 3.02
N GLU A 259 -1.00 17.03 3.25
CA GLU A 259 -0.13 16.06 2.56
C GLU A 259 -0.87 14.80 2.05
N SER A 260 -2.17 14.92 1.78
CA SER A 260 -2.84 13.95 0.92
C SER A 260 -3.81 14.66 -0.03
N GLU A 261 -3.44 14.73 -1.30
CA GLU A 261 -4.35 14.95 -2.41
C GLU A 261 -5.32 13.76 -2.57
N ILE A 262 -6.09 13.44 -1.53
CA ILE A 262 -7.29 12.60 -1.65
C ILE A 262 -8.43 13.40 -1.01
N THR A 263 -8.84 14.42 -1.74
CA THR A 263 -10.07 15.15 -1.50
C THR A 263 -11.24 14.25 -1.91
N LEU A 264 -11.91 13.60 -0.96
CA LEU A 264 -13.29 13.15 -1.15
C LEU A 264 -14.21 14.05 -0.32
N PHE A 265 -14.78 15.04 -1.00
CA PHE A 265 -16.01 15.70 -0.55
C PHE A 265 -17.11 14.64 -0.44
N SER A 266 -17.57 14.33 0.78
CA SER A 266 -18.86 13.64 0.98
C SER A 266 -19.92 14.70 1.29
N PRO A 267 -20.86 15.00 0.38
CA PRO A 267 -21.89 16.00 0.61
C PRO A 267 -23.13 15.35 1.25
N CYS A 268 -23.00 14.74 2.44
CA CYS A 268 -24.15 14.47 3.31
C CYS A 268 -23.73 13.88 4.67
N LYS A 269 -23.43 14.75 5.63
CA LYS A 269 -24.05 14.78 6.96
C LYS A 269 -23.39 15.90 7.76
N LYS A 270 -24.22 16.87 8.14
CA LYS A 270 -23.96 17.73 9.30
C LYS A 270 -23.77 16.80 10.50
N ASP A 271 -22.74 17.05 11.30
CA ASP A 271 -22.27 16.26 12.45
C ASP A 271 -21.23 15.17 12.09
N VAL A 272 -20.05 15.56 11.59
CA VAL A 272 -18.87 14.69 11.53
C VAL A 272 -17.60 15.51 11.81
N VAL A 273 -16.87 15.10 12.85
CA VAL A 273 -15.52 15.57 13.19
C VAL A 273 -14.59 15.28 12.00
N PRO A 274 -13.84 16.25 11.47
CA PRO A 274 -12.79 15.95 10.50
C PRO A 274 -11.69 15.19 11.22
N LEU A 275 -11.53 13.89 10.93
CA LEU A 275 -10.43 13.08 11.44
C LEU A 275 -9.29 13.10 10.40
N PRO A 276 -8.09 13.61 10.74
CA PRO A 276 -6.91 13.55 9.88
C PRO A 276 -6.22 12.18 10.02
N ASP A 277 -6.84 11.16 9.43
CA ASP A 277 -6.55 9.73 9.66
C ASP A 277 -5.12 9.29 9.27
N GLY A 278 -4.44 10.01 8.36
CA GLY A 278 -3.08 9.65 7.93
C GLY A 278 -1.97 9.89 8.96
N LEU A 279 -2.17 10.78 9.94
CA LEU A 279 -1.11 11.20 10.86
C LEU A 279 -1.02 10.29 12.11
N PHE A 280 -2.13 9.66 12.53
CA PHE A 280 -2.24 8.98 13.83
C PHE A 280 -1.28 7.80 13.99
N ALA A 281 -1.14 6.97 12.95
CA ALA A 281 -0.39 5.73 13.04
C ALA A 281 1.12 5.94 12.91
N ASN A 282 1.54 6.96 12.16
CA ASN A 282 2.94 7.37 12.09
C ASN A 282 3.46 7.82 13.47
N VAL A 283 2.60 8.46 14.26
CA VAL A 283 2.93 8.99 15.59
C VAL A 283 3.22 7.89 16.62
N LEU A 284 2.58 6.72 16.52
CA LEU A 284 2.79 5.62 17.47
C LEU A 284 4.04 4.79 17.20
N LEU A 285 4.51 4.79 15.96
CA LEU A 285 5.77 4.15 15.58
C LEU A 285 6.99 4.99 15.97
N VAL A 286 6.77 6.14 16.61
CA VAL A 286 7.83 7.05 17.06
C VAL A 286 8.43 6.47 18.33
N TRP A 287 9.48 5.70 18.08
CA TRP A 287 10.71 5.75 18.86
C TRP A 287 10.79 4.94 20.15
N GLU A 288 9.71 4.28 20.61
CA GLU A 288 9.96 3.10 21.44
C GLU A 288 10.39 1.96 20.52
N GLU A 289 11.66 1.54 20.66
CA GLU A 289 12.04 0.18 20.30
C GLU A 289 11.11 -0.76 21.05
N PHE A 290 9.96 -1.09 20.46
CA PHE A 290 9.06 -2.05 21.06
C PHE A 290 9.89 -3.31 21.26
N PRO A 291 10.13 -3.77 22.50
CA PRO A 291 11.02 -4.90 22.76
C PRO A 291 10.60 -6.15 21.97
N ARG A 292 9.32 -6.20 21.57
CA ARG A 292 8.71 -7.21 20.71
C ARG A 292 9.13 -7.11 19.24
N CYS A 293 9.20 -5.91 18.66
CA CYS A 293 9.77 -5.72 17.32
C CYS A 293 11.22 -6.22 17.32
N VAL A 294 11.99 -5.90 18.36
CA VAL A 294 13.39 -6.34 18.54
C VAL A 294 13.54 -7.86 18.57
N ALA A 295 12.62 -8.61 19.20
CA ALA A 295 12.67 -10.07 19.23
C ALA A 295 12.44 -10.74 17.86
N GLN A 296 11.66 -10.10 16.97
CA GLN A 296 11.45 -10.58 15.61
C GLN A 296 12.56 -10.12 14.64
N LYS A 297 13.28 -9.02 14.96
CA LYS A 297 14.39 -8.45 14.16
C LYS A 297 15.40 -9.52 13.75
N THR A 298 15.88 -10.37 14.67
CA THR A 298 16.96 -11.33 14.38
C THR A 298 16.58 -12.37 13.33
N LYS A 299 15.31 -12.76 13.20
CA LYS A 299 14.87 -13.73 12.17
C LYS A 299 14.79 -13.10 10.78
N ILE A 300 14.36 -11.84 10.71
CA ILE A 300 14.16 -11.11 9.44
C ILE A 300 15.48 -10.51 8.94
N GLN A 301 16.34 -10.03 9.85
CA GLN A 301 17.70 -9.60 9.55
C GLN A 301 18.49 -10.72 8.85
N ASN A 302 18.31 -12.00 9.22
CA ASN A 302 18.98 -13.09 8.49
C ASN A 302 18.52 -13.27 7.03
N VAL A 303 17.32 -12.81 6.67
CA VAL A 303 16.79 -12.92 5.29
C VAL A 303 17.35 -11.81 4.38
N ILE A 304 17.62 -10.63 4.96
CA ILE A 304 18.02 -9.44 4.22
C ILE A 304 19.51 -9.11 4.42
N ALA A 305 20.00 -9.11 5.67
CA ALA A 305 21.36 -8.69 6.03
C ALA A 305 22.46 -9.69 5.62
N LEU A 306 22.15 -10.99 5.47
CA LEU A 306 23.20 -11.95 5.07
C LEU A 306 23.60 -11.87 3.59
N ALA A 307 22.86 -11.12 2.75
CA ALA A 307 23.11 -11.03 1.32
C ALA A 307 23.38 -9.62 0.80
N ASP A 308 22.80 -8.57 1.42
CA ASP A 308 22.77 -7.22 0.86
C ASP A 308 23.22 -6.13 1.85
N ASP A 309 24.21 -6.43 2.69
CA ASP A 309 24.82 -5.49 3.65
C ASP A 309 25.28 -4.17 2.98
N ASP A 310 25.56 -4.20 1.67
CA ASP A 310 25.96 -3.02 0.88
C ASP A 310 24.79 -2.08 0.56
N ILE A 311 23.56 -2.60 0.34
CA ILE A 311 22.36 -1.76 0.13
C ILE A 311 21.94 -1.13 1.45
N ILE A 312 21.94 -1.96 2.49
CA ILE A 312 21.44 -1.65 3.81
C ILE A 312 22.64 -1.64 4.73
N ASN A 313 23.49 -0.62 4.60
CA ASN A 313 24.59 -0.43 5.53
C ASN A 313 24.05 -0.53 6.96
N ALA A 314 24.43 -1.57 7.69
CA ALA A 314 23.77 -2.01 8.92
C ALA A 314 23.88 -1.03 10.11
N LYS A 315 24.36 0.21 9.87
CA LYS A 315 24.58 1.29 10.82
C LYS A 315 24.46 2.68 10.18
N LEU A 316 23.50 2.89 9.29
CA LEU A 316 23.30 4.21 8.65
C LEU A 316 22.77 5.23 9.65
N THR A 317 23.68 5.85 10.39
CA THR A 317 23.44 7.12 11.08
C THR A 317 23.62 8.22 10.04
N VAL A 318 22.57 8.48 9.27
CA VAL A 318 22.56 9.66 8.39
C VAL A 318 22.22 10.87 9.26
N PRO A 319 22.94 12.01 9.17
CA PRO A 319 22.60 13.20 9.94
C PRO A 319 21.13 13.60 9.74
N LEU A 320 20.45 14.12 10.78
CA LEU A 320 19.08 14.65 10.60
C LEU A 320 19.05 15.73 9.52
N GLY A 321 18.02 15.68 8.67
CA GLY A 321 17.91 16.51 7.46
C GLY A 321 18.76 16.02 6.28
N ALA A 322 19.38 14.84 6.36
CA ALA A 322 20.20 14.33 5.27
C ALA A 322 19.39 13.91 4.04
N ALA A 323 20.01 14.27 2.91
CA ALA A 323 19.63 14.14 1.52
C ALA A 323 18.65 12.99 1.24
N GLU A 324 17.40 13.36 0.95
CA GLU A 324 16.58 12.53 0.09
C GLU A 324 17.19 12.57 -1.32
N GLY A 325 17.11 11.45 -2.04
CA GLY A 325 17.60 11.38 -3.42
C GLY A 325 16.99 12.51 -4.24
N PRO A 326 17.76 13.17 -5.13
CA PRO A 326 17.22 14.24 -5.97
C PRO A 326 16.05 13.76 -6.86
N GLU A 327 15.97 12.45 -7.12
CA GLU A 327 14.88 11.80 -7.85
C GLU A 327 13.56 11.75 -7.06
N ASP A 328 13.61 11.78 -5.73
CA ASP A 328 12.44 11.65 -4.84
C ASP A 328 11.94 13.00 -4.30
N LEU A 329 12.77 14.04 -4.34
CA LEU A 329 12.48 15.31 -3.67
C LEU A 329 11.52 16.19 -4.48
N TYR A 330 10.22 15.97 -4.30
CA TYR A 330 9.17 16.78 -4.93
C TYR A 330 8.96 18.13 -4.21
N TYR A 331 9.06 18.13 -2.88
CA TYR A 331 8.95 19.33 -2.03
C TYR A 331 10.19 19.50 -1.16
N PRO A 332 11.15 20.37 -1.54
CA PRO A 332 12.32 20.62 -0.72
C PRO A 332 11.94 21.29 0.60
N HIS A 333 12.58 20.88 1.69
CA HIS A 333 12.34 21.45 3.01
C HIS A 333 12.75 22.94 3.05
N PRO A 334 11.88 23.83 3.56
CA PRO A 334 12.29 25.18 3.91
C PRO A 334 13.30 25.17 5.07
N LEU A 335 14.24 26.11 5.10
CA LEU A 335 15.22 26.24 6.20
C LEU A 335 14.59 26.32 7.61
N VAL A 336 13.37 26.87 7.68
CA VAL A 336 12.59 26.94 8.94
C VAL A 336 12.19 25.54 9.42
N GLN A 337 11.83 24.64 8.50
CA GLN A 337 11.50 23.25 8.81
C GLN A 337 12.74 22.49 9.30
N ASP A 338 13.90 22.66 8.65
CA ASP A 338 15.14 22.03 9.10
C ASP A 338 15.56 22.52 10.50
N ALA A 339 15.42 23.83 10.77
CA ALA A 339 15.69 24.39 12.09
C ALA A 339 14.72 23.84 13.15
N LEU A 340 13.44 23.67 12.81
CA LEU A 340 12.44 23.07 13.70
C LEU A 340 12.77 21.61 14.00
N TRP A 341 13.11 20.81 12.99
CA TRP A 341 13.50 19.41 13.19
C TRP A 341 14.76 19.29 14.04
N ALA A 342 15.77 20.12 13.79
CA ALA A 342 16.98 20.15 14.61
C ALA A 342 16.71 20.54 16.07
N LEU A 343 15.77 21.46 16.31
CA LEU A 343 15.36 21.83 17.66
C LEU A 343 14.64 20.67 18.35
N LEU A 344 13.67 20.03 17.67
CA LEU A 344 12.91 18.91 18.22
C LEU A 344 13.85 17.76 18.59
N ASP A 345 14.75 17.37 17.69
CA ASP A 345 15.69 16.28 17.91
C ASP A 345 16.72 16.57 19.01
N LYS A 346 17.37 17.74 18.98
CA LYS A 346 18.47 18.03 19.91
C LYS A 346 18.01 18.49 21.28
N THR A 347 16.75 18.93 21.42
CA THR A 347 16.27 19.51 22.68
C THR A 347 15.00 18.84 23.20
N ALA A 348 13.95 18.72 22.39
CA ALA A 348 12.67 18.20 22.85
C ALA A 348 12.74 16.69 23.11
N GLU A 349 13.31 15.91 22.19
CA GLU A 349 13.43 14.46 22.28
C GLU A 349 14.22 14.00 23.54
N PRO A 350 15.42 14.51 23.84
CA PRO A 350 16.13 14.17 25.08
C PRO A 350 15.33 14.48 26.33
N VAL A 351 14.54 15.55 26.35
CA VAL A 351 13.70 15.91 27.50
C VAL A 351 12.50 14.98 27.62
N LEU A 352 11.84 14.66 26.51
CA LEU A 352 10.64 13.82 26.45
C LEU A 352 10.95 12.34 26.71
N MET A 353 12.18 11.89 26.50
CA MET A 353 12.62 10.53 26.83
C MET A 353 12.95 10.31 28.31
N HIS A 354 13.13 11.38 29.08
CA HIS A 354 13.50 11.30 30.50
C HIS A 354 12.36 11.79 31.40
N TRP A 355 12.40 11.43 32.68
CA TRP A 355 11.43 11.95 33.64
C TRP A 355 11.63 13.47 33.83
N PRO A 356 10.55 14.29 33.84
CA PRO A 356 9.14 13.93 33.79
C PRO A 356 8.51 13.85 32.39
N GLY A 357 9.23 14.26 31.33
CA GLY A 357 8.75 14.27 29.94
C GLY A 357 8.24 12.92 29.45
N LYS A 358 8.87 11.82 29.91
CA LYS A 358 8.43 10.44 29.60
C LYS A 358 6.95 10.19 29.96
N LYS A 359 6.45 10.76 31.06
CA LYS A 359 5.02 10.62 31.43
C LYS A 359 4.09 11.35 30.45
N LEU A 360 4.56 12.46 29.87
CA LEU A 360 3.81 13.18 28.84
C LEU A 360 3.75 12.36 27.56
N ARG A 361 4.87 11.74 27.17
CA ARG A 361 4.96 10.83 26.03
C ARG A 361 4.03 9.62 26.19
N GLU A 362 4.09 8.94 27.33
CA GLU A 362 3.20 7.81 27.66
C GLU A 362 1.72 8.21 27.54
N LYS A 363 1.35 9.39 28.06
CA LYS A 363 -0.01 9.91 27.93
C LYS A 363 -0.38 10.20 26.47
N ALA A 364 0.54 10.78 25.69
CA ALA A 364 0.31 11.12 24.30
C ALA A 364 0.14 9.88 23.42
N LEU A 365 0.97 8.85 23.63
CA LEU A 365 0.85 7.55 22.97
C LEU A 365 -0.48 6.86 23.32
N HIS A 366 -0.91 6.93 24.58
CA HIS A 366 -2.22 6.42 24.99
C HIS A 366 -3.37 7.10 24.23
N THR A 367 -3.35 8.44 24.15
CA THR A 367 -4.34 9.20 23.38
C THR A 367 -4.30 8.87 21.88
N ALA A 368 -3.12 8.66 21.30
CA ALA A 368 -2.99 8.22 19.91
C ALA A 368 -3.60 6.83 19.69
N MET A 369 -3.37 5.88 20.59
CA MET A 369 -3.99 4.54 20.52
C MET A 369 -5.52 4.59 20.66
N GLU A 370 -6.06 5.47 21.53
CA GLU A 370 -7.51 5.67 21.64
C GLU A 370 -8.13 6.11 20.31
N HIS A 371 -7.45 7.00 19.57
CA HIS A 371 -7.89 7.42 18.24
C HIS A 371 -7.80 6.30 17.20
N ILE A 372 -6.74 5.48 17.22
CA ILE A 372 -6.62 4.31 16.33
C ILE A 372 -7.77 3.34 16.58
N HIS A 373 -8.03 2.96 17.84
CA HIS A 373 -9.13 2.05 18.16
C HIS A 373 -10.50 2.64 17.76
N TYR A 374 -10.67 3.95 17.89
CA TYR A 374 -11.87 4.64 17.44
C TYR A 374 -12.05 4.57 15.91
N GLU A 375 -11.00 4.82 15.13
CA GLU A 375 -11.04 4.66 13.66
C GLU A 375 -11.34 3.21 13.26
N ASP A 376 -10.65 2.26 13.88
CA ASP A 376 -10.80 0.83 13.60
C ASP A 376 -12.22 0.35 13.86
N GLU A 377 -12.81 0.70 15.01
CA GLU A 377 -14.20 0.35 15.33
C GLU A 377 -15.20 1.02 14.38
N ASN A 378 -14.99 2.29 14.01
CA ASN A 378 -15.89 3.02 13.10
C ASN A 378 -15.85 2.50 11.66
N THR A 379 -14.67 2.09 11.20
CA THR A 379 -14.46 1.62 9.82
C THR A 379 -14.55 0.12 9.68
N ARG A 380 -14.77 -0.60 10.79
CA ARG A 380 -14.76 -2.07 10.86
C ARG A 380 -13.43 -2.66 10.39
N TYR A 381 -12.34 -2.04 10.86
CA TYR A 381 -10.95 -2.42 10.65
C TYR A 381 -10.49 -2.34 9.19
N ILE A 382 -11.23 -1.60 8.38
CA ILE A 382 -10.86 -1.33 6.99
C ILE A 382 -10.04 -0.04 6.90
N CYS A 383 -10.29 0.91 7.79
CA CYS A 383 -9.72 2.26 7.78
C CYS A 383 -10.11 3.07 6.54
N ILE A 384 -9.62 4.31 6.47
CA ILE A 384 -9.85 5.21 5.33
C ILE A 384 -9.11 4.76 4.05
N GLY A 385 -7.96 4.12 4.21
CA GLY A 385 -7.04 3.82 3.12
C GLY A 385 -5.97 2.79 3.49
N PRO A 386 -5.24 2.29 2.49
CA PRO A 386 -4.33 1.15 2.63
C PRO A 386 -3.17 1.42 3.59
N VAL A 387 -2.59 2.62 3.54
CA VAL A 387 -1.47 3.00 4.41
C VAL A 387 -1.92 3.01 5.88
N ASN A 388 -2.99 3.76 6.18
CA ASN A 388 -3.54 3.80 7.52
C ASN A 388 -3.94 2.39 8.00
N LYS A 389 -4.63 1.60 7.16
CA LYS A 389 -5.02 0.22 7.48
C LYS A 389 -3.84 -0.62 7.97
N VAL A 390 -2.70 -0.53 7.28
CA VAL A 390 -1.52 -1.33 7.60
C VAL A 390 -0.86 -0.82 8.88
N LEU A 391 -0.75 0.50 9.05
CA LEU A 391 -0.13 1.09 10.23
C LEU A 391 -0.99 0.90 11.50
N ASN A 392 -2.32 1.07 11.44
CA ASN A 392 -3.23 0.79 12.55
C ASN A 392 -3.16 -0.68 12.96
N MET A 393 -3.13 -1.60 11.99
CA MET A 393 -2.95 -3.03 12.24
C MET A 393 -1.62 -3.31 12.95
N LEU A 394 -0.54 -2.67 12.52
CA LEU A 394 0.77 -2.79 13.18
C LEU A 394 0.72 -2.24 14.60
N CYS A 395 0.11 -1.08 14.83
CA CYS A 395 -0.05 -0.49 16.17
C CYS A 395 -0.85 -1.40 17.11
N CYS A 396 -1.96 -1.98 16.64
CA CYS A 396 -2.75 -2.95 17.41
C CYS A 396 -1.94 -4.21 17.77
N TRP A 397 -1.11 -4.70 16.85
CA TRP A 397 -0.22 -5.83 17.12
C TRP A 397 0.87 -5.48 18.13
N VAL A 398 1.43 -4.28 18.02
CA VAL A 398 2.45 -3.77 18.93
C VAL A 398 1.90 -3.68 20.37
N GLU A 399 0.71 -3.10 20.53
CA GLU A 399 -0.01 -3.02 21.81
C GLU A 399 -0.24 -4.41 22.41
N ASP A 400 -0.93 -5.29 21.68
CA ASP A 400 -1.10 -6.69 22.03
C ASP A 400 -1.26 -7.59 20.78
N PRO A 401 -0.28 -8.47 20.49
CA PRO A 401 -0.33 -9.41 19.36
C PRO A 401 -1.52 -10.37 19.39
N ASN A 402 -2.12 -10.60 20.57
CA ASN A 402 -3.24 -11.50 20.76
C ASN A 402 -4.58 -10.76 20.86
N SER A 403 -4.58 -9.43 20.71
CA SER A 403 -5.77 -8.59 20.80
C SER A 403 -6.84 -9.00 19.81
N GLU A 404 -8.09 -8.74 20.17
CA GLU A 404 -9.21 -8.86 19.24
C GLU A 404 -9.04 -7.86 18.07
N SER A 405 -8.59 -6.63 18.33
CA SER A 405 -8.36 -5.61 17.31
C SER A 405 -7.41 -6.09 16.21
N PHE A 406 -6.27 -6.70 16.56
CA PHE A 406 -5.35 -7.24 15.56
C PHE A 406 -6.00 -8.36 14.73
N LYS A 407 -6.76 -9.27 15.35
CA LYS A 407 -7.44 -10.37 14.66
C LYS A 407 -8.52 -9.87 13.68
N LEU A 408 -9.20 -8.78 14.02
CA LEU A 408 -10.21 -8.14 13.16
C LEU A 408 -9.59 -7.44 11.93
N HIS A 409 -8.34 -7.00 12.02
CA HIS A 409 -7.58 -6.41 10.91
C HIS A 409 -7.15 -7.41 9.83
N LEU A 410 -6.83 -8.65 10.20
CA LEU A 410 -6.28 -9.66 9.29
C LEU A 410 -7.19 -10.02 8.11
N PRO A 411 -8.49 -10.34 8.29
CA PRO A 411 -9.36 -10.69 7.16
C PRO A 411 -9.61 -9.49 6.23
N ARG A 412 -9.39 -8.25 6.70
CA ARG A 412 -9.54 -7.02 5.91
C ARG A 412 -8.40 -6.73 4.96
N ILE A 413 -7.29 -7.46 5.04
CA ILE A 413 -6.18 -7.32 4.10
C ILE A 413 -6.63 -7.68 2.68
N GLN A 414 -7.46 -8.71 2.56
CA GLN A 414 -7.96 -9.19 1.26
C GLN A 414 -8.82 -8.14 0.54
N ASP A 415 -9.49 -7.25 1.28
CA ASP A 415 -10.27 -6.14 0.72
C ASP A 415 -9.38 -5.13 -0.05
N TYR A 416 -8.07 -5.13 0.17
CA TYR A 416 -7.11 -4.27 -0.52
C TYR A 416 -6.31 -4.96 -1.63
N LEU A 417 -6.47 -6.28 -1.84
CA LEU A 417 -5.69 -7.01 -2.83
C LEU A 417 -6.48 -7.20 -4.13
N TRP A 418 -5.85 -6.84 -5.24
CA TRP A 418 -6.44 -6.95 -6.57
C TRP A 418 -5.56 -7.75 -7.51
N LEU A 419 -6.15 -8.70 -8.23
CA LEU A 419 -5.47 -9.49 -9.25
C LEU A 419 -5.87 -9.03 -10.65
N ALA A 420 -4.87 -8.75 -11.47
CA ALA A 420 -5.04 -8.53 -12.91
C ALA A 420 -3.94 -9.27 -13.70
N GLU A 421 -3.90 -9.09 -15.01
CA GLU A 421 -2.93 -9.78 -15.89
C GLU A 421 -1.46 -9.38 -15.63
N ASP A 422 -1.24 -8.23 -15.00
CA ASP A 422 0.08 -7.79 -14.57
C ASP A 422 0.51 -8.38 -13.23
N GLY A 423 -0.40 -8.99 -12.46
CA GLY A 423 -0.14 -9.62 -11.17
C GLY A 423 -1.08 -9.11 -10.07
N MET A 424 -0.71 -9.37 -8.82
CA MET A 424 -1.47 -8.95 -7.64
C MET A 424 -0.87 -7.70 -7.01
N LYS A 425 -1.71 -6.69 -6.78
CA LYS A 425 -1.32 -5.39 -6.22
C LYS A 425 -2.22 -4.99 -5.05
N MET A 426 -1.77 -3.96 -4.32
CA MET A 426 -2.56 -3.33 -3.27
C MET A 426 -3.27 -2.08 -3.82
N GLN A 427 -4.58 -1.97 -3.56
CA GLN A 427 -5.44 -0.89 -4.06
C GLN A 427 -5.34 0.38 -3.19
N VAL A 428 -5.56 1.55 -3.80
CA VAL A 428 -5.56 2.86 -3.12
C VAL A 428 -6.80 3.08 -2.26
N HIS A 429 -7.92 2.46 -2.64
CA HIS A 429 -9.18 2.55 -1.94
C HIS A 429 -10.00 1.28 -2.20
N LYS A 430 -10.97 1.02 -1.33
CA LYS A 430 -11.96 -0.05 -1.52
C LYS A 430 -13.21 0.49 -2.22
N SER A 431 -13.93 -0.38 -2.91
CA SER A 431 -15.29 -0.10 -3.40
C SER A 431 -16.34 -0.26 -2.30
#